data_AF-A0A7S7Q684-F1
#
_entry.id   AF-A0A7S7Q684-F1
#
_cell.length_a   1.000
_cell.length_b   1.000
_cell.length_c   1.000
_cell.angle_alpha   90.00
_cell.angle_beta   90.00
_cell.angle_gamma   90.00
#
_symmetry.space_group_name_H-M   'P 1'
#
loop_
_entity.id
_entity.type
_entity.pdbx_description
1 polymer ?
#
loop_
_entity_poly.entity_id
_entity_poly.type
_entity_poly.pdbx_seq_one_letter_code
_entity_poly.pdbx_strand_id
1 'polypeptide(L)'
;MDRAGHLLLEQDPKGGFEGKLSGLVDRGFISPREKTTLEAVADAGNASAHRGYTPTAERLGHIVDIIENFLQRAFVLSRAADEVRNSTPRRPKAK
;
A
#
# COMPACT_ATOMS: atom_id res chain seq x y z
N MET A 1 7.06 -13.24 0.00
CA MET A 1 5.64 -13.26 0.36
C MET A 1 5.07 -11.88 0.12
N ASP A 2 4.15 -11.72 -0.82
CA ASP A 2 3.14 -10.66 -0.78
C ASP A 2 1.84 -11.22 -1.39
N ARG A 3 0.85 -11.46 -0.52
CA ARG A 3 -0.49 -11.93 -0.92
C ARG A 3 -1.42 -10.76 -1.27
N ALA A 4 -1.15 -9.55 -0.77
CA ALA A 4 -2.00 -8.39 -1.00
C ALA A 4 -1.92 -7.91 -2.46
N GLY A 5 -0.72 -7.80 -3.02
CA GLY A 5 -0.56 -7.50 -4.46
C GLY A 5 -1.19 -8.56 -5.36
N HIS A 6 -1.14 -9.84 -4.99
CA HIS A 6 -1.78 -10.92 -5.75
C HIS A 6 -3.32 -10.83 -5.74
N LEU A 7 -3.91 -10.45 -4.61
CA LEU A 7 -5.37 -10.30 -4.49
C LEU A 7 -5.94 -9.15 -5.32
N LEU A 8 -5.15 -8.08 -5.54
CA LEU A 8 -5.61 -6.89 -6.27
C LEU A 8 -5.34 -6.96 -7.78
N LEU A 9 -4.33 -7.73 -8.20
CA LEU A 9 -3.88 -7.77 -9.60
C LEU A 9 -4.46 -8.94 -10.40
N GLU A 10 -5.13 -9.90 -9.76
CA GLU A 10 -5.74 -11.13 -10.35
C GLU A 10 -4.74 -12.08 -11.05
N GLN A 11 -3.61 -11.58 -11.51
CA GLN A 11 -2.49 -12.28 -12.14
C GLN A 11 -1.18 -11.75 -11.56
N ASP A 12 -0.11 -12.55 -11.61
CA ASP A 12 1.21 -12.10 -11.18
C ASP A 12 1.92 -11.38 -12.35
N PRO A 13 2.08 -10.03 -12.30
CA PRO A 13 2.73 -9.30 -13.37
C PRO A 13 4.21 -9.66 -13.51
N LYS A 14 4.72 -9.58 -14.75
CA LYS A 14 6.15 -9.73 -15.03
C LYS A 14 6.94 -8.60 -14.37
N GLY A 15 8.19 -8.88 -13.96
CA GLY A 15 9.07 -7.88 -13.33
C GLY A 15 9.12 -7.93 -11.80
N GLY A 16 8.58 -8.97 -11.17
CA GLY A 16 8.66 -9.15 -9.72
C GLY A 16 7.86 -8.10 -8.95
N PHE A 17 8.38 -7.62 -7.82
CA PHE A 17 7.65 -6.69 -6.96
C PHE A 17 7.44 -5.31 -7.61
N GLU A 18 8.40 -4.81 -8.37
CA GLU A 18 8.26 -3.57 -9.14
C GLU A 18 7.12 -3.67 -10.17
N GLY A 19 7.02 -4.82 -10.84
CA GLY A 19 5.90 -5.14 -11.73
C GLY A 19 4.55 -5.10 -11.02
N LYS A 20 4.50 -5.60 -9.78
CA LYS A 20 3.29 -5.54 -8.93
C LYS A 20 2.91 -4.11 -8.58
N LEU A 21 3.85 -3.30 -8.12
CA LEU A 21 3.57 -1.89 -7.80
C LEU A 21 3.10 -1.11 -9.03
N SER A 22 3.68 -1.38 -10.20
CA SER A 22 3.25 -0.76 -11.46
C SER A 22 1.82 -1.15 -11.80
N GLY A 23 1.47 -2.43 -11.69
CA GLY A 23 0.09 -2.89 -11.88
C GLY A 23 -0.91 -2.27 -10.89
N LEU A 24 -0.49 -2.01 -9.64
CA LEU A 24 -1.33 -1.34 -8.65
C LEU A 24 -1.58 0.13 -8.99
N VAL A 25 -0.57 0.83 -9.56
CA VAL A 25 -0.75 2.19 -10.09
C VAL A 25 -1.70 2.19 -11.28
N ASP A 26 -1.51 1.27 -12.24
CA ASP A 26 -2.30 1.20 -13.46
C ASP A 26 -3.78 0.92 -13.19
N ARG A 27 -4.08 0.11 -12.16
CA ARG A 27 -5.44 -0.17 -11.69
C ARG A 27 -5.99 0.89 -10.73
N GLY A 28 -5.21 1.91 -10.40
CA GLY A 28 -5.63 3.02 -9.54
C GLY A 28 -5.73 2.69 -8.04
N PHE A 29 -5.13 1.57 -7.60
CA PHE A 29 -5.11 1.20 -6.17
C PHE A 29 -4.12 2.05 -5.37
N ILE A 30 -3.04 2.50 -5.99
CA ILE A 30 -2.05 3.41 -5.39
C ILE A 30 -1.68 4.53 -6.37
N SER A 31 -1.28 5.68 -5.86
CA SER A 31 -0.74 6.76 -6.69
C SER A 31 0.73 6.49 -7.08
N PRO A 32 1.25 7.17 -8.13
CA PRO A 32 2.66 7.08 -8.49
C PRO A 32 3.62 7.45 -7.35
N ARG A 33 3.22 8.40 -6.50
CA ARG A 33 4.01 8.80 -5.33
C ARG A 33 4.12 7.66 -4.31
N GLU A 34 3.05 6.92 -4.10
CA GLU A 34 3.05 5.79 -3.17
C GLU A 34 3.88 4.62 -3.70
N LYS A 35 3.88 4.40 -5.03
CA LYS A 35 4.78 3.44 -5.65
C LYS A 35 6.23 3.73 -5.26
N THR A 36 6.70 4.97 -5.39
CA THR A 36 8.07 5.34 -4.99
C THR A 36 8.36 5.06 -3.51
N THR A 37 7.39 5.31 -2.62
CA THR A 37 7.54 4.97 -1.20
C THR A 37 7.63 3.47 -0.96
N LEU A 38 6.81 2.67 -1.65
CA LEU A 38 6.80 1.21 -1.52
C LEU A 38 8.02 0.53 -2.18
N GLU A 39 8.60 1.15 -3.21
CA GLU A 39 9.86 0.70 -3.81
C GLU A 39 11.01 0.71 -2.79
N ALA A 40 11.09 1.74 -1.93
CA ALA A 40 12.11 1.79 -0.88
C ALA A 40 11.99 0.63 0.12
N VAL A 41 10.77 0.22 0.45
CA VAL A 41 10.49 -0.94 1.29
C VAL A 41 10.88 -2.24 0.57
N ALA A 42 10.56 -2.36 -0.71
CA ALA A 42 10.92 -3.50 -1.54
C ALA A 42 12.45 -3.68 -1.61
N ASP A 43 13.16 -2.58 -1.83
CA ASP A 43 14.63 -2.56 -1.89
C ASP A 43 15.25 -2.97 -0.57
N ALA A 44 14.74 -2.46 0.55
CA ALA A 44 15.18 -2.86 1.89
C ALA A 44 14.96 -4.37 2.14
N GLY A 45 13.80 -4.90 1.75
CA GLY A 45 13.48 -6.33 1.85
C GLY A 45 14.40 -7.19 0.97
N ASN A 46 14.60 -6.79 -0.28
CA ASN A 46 15.50 -7.46 -1.22
C ASN A 46 16.96 -7.44 -0.73
N ALA A 47 17.42 -6.30 -0.19
CA ALA A 47 18.74 -6.16 0.42
C ALA A 47 18.90 -7.08 1.64
N SER A 48 17.85 -7.21 2.46
CA SER A 48 17.88 -8.07 3.64
C SER A 48 17.96 -9.54 3.24
N ALA A 49 17.16 -9.96 2.26
CA ALA A 49 17.08 -11.35 1.79
C ALA A 49 18.36 -11.83 1.07
N HIS A 50 19.01 -10.97 0.30
CA HIS A 50 20.11 -11.38 -0.59
C HIS A 50 21.48 -10.79 -0.23
N ARG A 51 21.53 -9.68 0.53
CA ARG A 51 22.78 -8.94 0.79
C ARG A 51 23.08 -8.76 2.28
N GLY A 52 22.33 -9.42 3.16
CA GLY A 52 22.53 -9.36 4.61
C GLY A 52 22.28 -7.98 5.23
N TYR A 53 21.55 -7.10 4.54
CA TYR A 53 21.18 -5.81 5.11
C TYR A 53 20.32 -6.02 6.36
N THR A 54 20.75 -5.42 7.47
CA THR A 54 20.00 -5.43 8.73
C THR A 54 19.65 -3.97 9.06
N PRO A 55 18.39 -3.54 8.91
CA PRO A 55 18.01 -2.17 9.24
C PRO A 55 18.17 -1.91 10.75
N THR A 56 18.45 -0.66 11.12
CA THR A 56 18.33 -0.23 12.51
C THR A 56 16.87 -0.32 12.96
N ALA A 57 16.63 -0.35 14.28
CA ALA A 57 15.27 -0.38 14.82
C ALA A 57 14.41 0.79 14.30
N GLU A 58 14.98 2.00 14.23
CA GLU A 58 14.32 3.18 13.66
C GLU A 58 13.93 2.98 12.18
N ARG A 59 14.86 2.48 11.36
CA ARG A 59 14.59 2.23 9.93
C ARG A 59 13.57 1.12 9.73
N LEU A 60 13.60 0.09 10.57
CA LEU A 60 12.59 -0.96 10.57
C LEU A 60 11.21 -0.38 10.93
N GLY A 61 11.15 0.53 11.91
CA GLY A 61 9.93 1.29 12.24
C GLY A 61 9.37 1.99 11.02
N HIS A 62 10.18 2.77 10.29
CA HIS A 62 9.72 3.44 9.08
C HIS A 62 9.24 2.48 7.99
N ILE A 63 9.90 1.32 7.82
CA ILE A 63 9.46 0.28 6.88
C ILE A 63 8.07 -0.23 7.27
N VAL A 64 7.85 -0.49 8.55
CA VAL A 64 6.56 -0.95 9.07
C VAL A 64 5.48 0.13 8.88
N ASP A 65 5.78 1.39 9.20
CA ASP A 65 4.83 2.52 9.03
C ASP A 65 4.36 2.65 7.56
N ILE A 66 5.28 2.49 6.62
CA ILE A 66 4.96 2.53 5.18
C ILE A 66 4.03 1.38 4.80
N ILE A 67 4.33 0.15 5.24
CA ILE A 67 3.50 -1.03 4.96
C ILE A 67 2.12 -0.87 5.61
N GLU A 68 2.06 -0.45 6.86
CA GLU A 68 0.81 -0.23 7.59
C GLU A 68 -0.05 0.81 6.88
N ASN A 69 0.52 1.95 6.46
CA ASN A 69 -0.24 2.97 5.74
C ASN A 69 -0.84 2.43 4.44
N PHE A 70 -0.06 1.64 3.69
CA PHE A 70 -0.55 1.00 2.47
C PHE A 70 -1.71 0.04 2.77
N LEU A 71 -1.55 -0.87 3.74
CA LEU A 71 -2.59 -1.84 4.10
C LEU A 71 -3.85 -1.15 4.62
N GLN A 72 -3.69 -0.12 5.45
CA GLN A 72 -4.78 0.67 6.00
C GLN A 72 -5.62 1.29 4.88
N ARG A 73 -4.96 1.87 3.87
CA ARG A 73 -5.65 2.50 2.74
C ARG A 73 -6.27 1.49 1.78
N ALA A 74 -5.56 0.40 1.49
CA ALA A 74 -6.02 -0.61 0.55
C ALA A 74 -7.23 -1.41 1.08
N PHE A 75 -7.27 -1.68 2.40
CA PHE A 75 -8.22 -2.65 2.95
C PHE A 75 -9.15 -2.10 4.05
N VAL A 76 -8.76 -1.05 4.77
CA VAL A 76 -9.48 -0.61 5.99
C VAL A 76 -10.27 0.68 5.77
N LEU A 77 -9.66 1.69 5.15
CA LEU A 77 -10.24 3.03 5.08
C LEU A 77 -11.55 3.09 4.28
N SER A 78 -11.72 2.27 3.24
CA SER A 78 -12.97 2.24 2.45
C SER A 78 -14.18 1.92 3.33
N ARG A 79 -14.04 0.91 4.20
CA ARG A 79 -15.10 0.53 5.15
C ARG A 79 -15.33 1.64 6.18
N ALA A 80 -14.26 2.19 6.76
CA ALA A 80 -14.38 3.28 7.73
C ALA A 80 -15.04 4.52 7.12
N ALA A 81 -14.72 4.86 5.87
CA ALA A 81 -15.33 5.96 5.14
C ALA A 81 -16.83 5.73 4.89
N ASP A 82 -17.25 4.50 4.61
CA ASP A 82 -18.67 4.15 4.48
C ASP A 82 -19.43 4.32 5.80
N GLU A 83 -18.83 3.88 6.91
CA GLU A 83 -19.39 4.05 8.26
C GLU A 83 -19.55 5.54 8.62
N VAL A 84 -18.54 6.36 8.32
CA VAL A 84 -18.61 7.82 8.49
C VAL A 84 -19.71 8.44 7.61
N ARG A 85 -19.79 8.05 6.34
CA ARG A 85 -20.80 8.57 5.40
C ARG A 85 -22.22 8.25 5.88
N ASN A 86 -22.44 7.05 6.40
CA ASN A 86 -23.75 6.60 6.87
C ASN A 86 -24.19 7.27 8.17
N SER A 87 -23.24 7.64 9.04
CA SER A 87 -23.53 8.34 10.30
C SER A 87 -23.61 9.86 10.15
N THR A 88 -23.11 10.43 9.06
CA THR A 88 -23.14 11.88 8.80
C THR A 88 -24.53 12.34 8.33
N PRO A 89 -25.21 13.27 9.04
CA PRO A 89 -26.49 13.81 8.60
C PRO A 89 -26.41 14.48 7.22
N ARG A 90 -27.46 14.31 6.41
CA ARG A 90 -27.52 14.95 5.08
C ARG A 90 -27.53 16.47 5.21
N ARG A 91 -26.74 17.14 4.38
CA ARG A 91 -26.73 18.61 4.30
C ARG A 91 -28.14 19.10 3.96
N PRO A 92 -28.69 20.08 4.71
CA PRO A 92 -29.97 20.70 4.35
C PRO A 92 -29.90 21.28 2.94
N LYS A 93 -30.96 21.13 2.15
CA LYS A 93 -31.08 21.86 0.89
C LYS A 93 -31.17 23.34 1.23
N ALA A 94 -30.37 24.18 0.56
CA ALA A 94 -30.53 25.62 0.64
C ALA A 94 -31.96 26.00 0.18
N LYS A 95 -32.56 26.99 0.86
CA LYS A 95 -33.87 27.54 0.49
C LYS A 95 -33.80 28.26 -0.85
#